data_AF-A0AAV7YKW8-F1
#
_entry.id   AF-A0AAV7YKW8-F1
#
_cell.length_a   1.000
_cell.length_b   1.000
_cell.length_c   1.000
_cell.angle_alpha   90.00
_cell.angle_beta   90.00
_cell.angle_gamma   90.00
#
_symmetry.space_group_name_H-M   'P 1'
#
loop_
_entity.id
_entity.type
_entity.pdbx_description
1 polymer ?
#
loop_
_entity_poly.entity_id
_entity_poly.type
_entity_poly.pdbx_seq_one_letter_code
_entity_poly.pdbx_strand_id
1 'polypeptide(L)'
;MKTISLLFVTFFVLVTLTTSTTDYWFEQKIDHFNPLDDRKFQQLYYVNDTYYQEGGPLFFIFNGEGPMPGLYNEYGYPVELASKYNALVVSLEHRYYGVSLPFGEESHTNENLQYLHTEQVLEDFAQFRHHIFEKYNLASTTKVFGFGCSYSGVLSAWFRTKNPHLIDGVFSGSSPVWATLDFTSYMELVESRLSTECVDSVASAVTQINNLLDTIDGRIQLQRMFNTCQELLMPFDVQMFKYNIQGGIMGAVQYQNPPDWPETAACDAMEAATDKLAEYIKQFAYPNGSCMELDPASSYIDDGKSWYYQKASQFGFFKNTPPNSKIFFQGVDADFHKALIQKIFGQPFYPDVDFTNAYYGGKEVNWSNIIFTNGINEPWSLLSITDMKLNSDSVVVVDYEDAGHCAPYHFYNDKMPPGVLNARKKIDEFITKVTSN
;
A
#
# COMPACT_ATOMS: atom_id res chain seq x y z
N MET A 1 -6.54 15.37 19.78
CA MET A 1 -5.55 16.32 19.21
C MET A 1 -4.14 15.79 19.43
N LYS A 2 -3.69 14.92 18.52
CA LYS A 2 -2.30 14.50 18.23
C LYS A 2 -2.39 13.43 17.13
N THR A 3 -2.64 13.89 15.92
CA THR A 3 -2.52 13.12 14.68
C THR A 3 -1.06 13.28 14.25
N ILE A 4 -0.27 12.21 14.28
CA ILE A 4 1.10 12.23 13.76
C ILE A 4 1.05 11.66 12.35
N SER A 5 0.83 12.56 11.39
CA SER A 5 1.08 12.31 9.98
C SER A 5 2.58 12.17 9.76
N LEU A 6 2.98 11.11 9.03
CA LEU A 6 4.30 11.02 8.43
C LEU A 6 4.54 12.26 7.56
N LEU A 7 5.43 13.13 7.99
CA LEU A 7 5.95 14.22 7.18
C LEU A 7 7.35 13.82 6.71
N PHE A 8 7.40 13.24 5.50
CA PHE A 8 8.63 13.17 4.72
C PHE A 8 9.01 14.61 4.36
N VAL A 9 10.12 15.10 4.90
CA VAL A 9 10.65 16.43 4.58
C VAL A 9 11.34 16.36 3.23
N THR A 10 10.61 16.63 2.16
CA THR A 10 11.16 16.94 0.83
C THR A 10 11.28 18.46 0.67
N PHE A 11 12.51 18.93 0.45
CA PHE A 11 12.78 20.31 0.04
C PHE A 11 12.24 20.53 -1.39
N PHE A 12 11.12 21.24 -1.55
CA PHE A 12 10.57 21.64 -2.84
C PHE A 12 11.09 23.01 -3.28
N VAL A 13 11.56 23.10 -4.52
CA VAL A 13 11.61 24.36 -5.27
C VAL A 13 10.16 24.75 -5.61
N LEU A 14 9.76 25.98 -5.24
CA LEU A 14 8.41 26.50 -5.47
C LEU A 14 8.06 26.54 -6.97
N VAL A 15 7.20 25.62 -7.39
CA VAL A 15 6.14 25.93 -8.34
C VAL A 15 4.85 25.84 -7.53
N THR A 16 4.12 26.95 -7.42
CA THR A 16 2.83 27.01 -6.72
C THR A 16 1.78 26.21 -7.49
N LEU A 17 1.77 24.88 -7.30
CA LEU A 17 0.63 24.02 -7.60
C LEU A 17 -0.39 24.29 -6.49
N THR A 18 -1.52 24.89 -6.84
CA THR A 18 -2.63 25.07 -5.90
C THR A 18 -3.14 23.69 -5.52
N THR A 19 -2.84 23.27 -4.29
CA THR A 19 -3.43 22.06 -3.71
C THR A 19 -4.94 22.25 -3.68
N SER A 20 -5.69 21.45 -4.45
CA SER A 20 -7.14 21.33 -4.20
C SER A 20 -7.29 20.65 -2.83
N THR A 21 -7.44 21.47 -1.79
CA THR A 21 -7.61 21.07 -0.38
C THR A 21 -9.05 21.27 0.08
N THR A 22 -9.99 21.47 -0.85
CA THR A 22 -11.39 21.62 -0.49
C THR A 22 -11.98 20.25 -0.25
N ASP A 23 -12.28 19.98 1.01
CA ASP A 23 -12.98 18.76 1.42
C ASP A 23 -14.42 18.80 0.88
N TYR A 24 -14.77 17.79 0.09
CA TYR A 24 -16.16 17.52 -0.28
C TYR A 24 -16.62 16.23 0.37
N TRP A 25 -17.93 16.12 0.61
CA TRP A 25 -18.52 14.99 1.32
C TRP A 25 -19.61 14.36 0.48
N PHE A 26 -19.53 13.04 0.31
CA PHE A 26 -20.52 12.23 -0.35
C PHE A 26 -21.26 11.38 0.68
N GLU A 27 -22.59 11.47 0.68
CA GLU A 27 -23.41 10.66 1.58
C GLU A 27 -23.51 9.23 1.03
N GLN A 28 -22.86 8.29 1.72
CA GLN A 28 -22.68 6.90 1.30
C GLN A 28 -23.45 5.93 2.20
N LYS A 29 -23.92 4.80 1.65
CA LYS A 29 -24.51 3.71 2.44
C LYS A 29 -23.46 2.99 3.28
N ILE A 30 -23.82 2.63 4.51
CA ILE A 30 -22.97 1.76 5.32
C ILE A 30 -22.91 0.35 4.74
N ASP A 31 -24.06 -0.20 4.34
CA ASP A 31 -24.18 -1.55 3.80
C ASP A 31 -24.90 -1.55 2.44
N HIS A 32 -24.15 -1.89 1.38
CA HIS A 32 -24.66 -2.01 0.02
C HIS A 32 -25.39 -3.33 -0.24
N PHE A 33 -25.15 -4.34 0.61
CA PHE A 33 -25.64 -5.72 0.40
C PHE A 33 -26.86 -6.06 1.29
N ASN A 34 -27.27 -5.14 2.17
CA ASN A 34 -28.50 -5.25 2.93
C ASN A 34 -29.53 -4.19 2.48
N PRO A 35 -30.57 -4.56 1.72
CA PRO A 35 -31.56 -3.60 1.22
C PRO A 35 -32.47 -3.01 2.31
N LEU A 36 -32.46 -3.57 3.52
CA LEU A 36 -33.22 -3.07 4.67
C LEU A 36 -32.40 -2.08 5.52
N ASP A 37 -31.10 -1.96 5.26
CA ASP A 37 -30.25 -1.00 5.93
C ASP A 37 -30.26 0.34 5.17
N ASP A 38 -30.75 1.38 5.85
CA ASP A 38 -30.81 2.75 5.33
C ASP A 38 -29.76 3.67 5.97
N ARG A 39 -28.89 3.13 6.82
CA ARG A 39 -27.83 3.90 7.49
C ARG A 39 -26.82 4.41 6.48
N LYS A 40 -26.33 5.62 6.72
CA LYS A 40 -25.38 6.32 5.86
C LYS A 40 -24.28 7.01 6.64
N PHE A 41 -23.19 7.31 5.96
CA PHE A 41 -22.07 8.08 6.50
C PHE A 41 -21.54 9.07 5.45
N GLN A 42 -20.73 10.03 5.89
CA GLN A 42 -20.08 10.98 5.00
C GLN A 42 -18.71 10.45 4.59
N GLN A 43 -18.50 10.29 3.29
CA GLN A 43 -17.24 9.84 2.71
C GLN A 43 -16.54 11.04 2.06
N LEU A 44 -15.29 11.30 2.47
CA LEU A 44 -14.48 12.40 1.96
C LEU A 44 -14.11 12.15 0.50
N TYR A 45 -14.21 13.18 -0.33
CA TYR A 45 -13.67 13.16 -1.69
C TYR A 45 -13.04 14.49 -2.07
N TYR A 46 -12.14 14.43 -3.04
CA TYR A 46 -11.53 15.61 -3.65
C TYR A 46 -11.84 15.66 -5.14
N VAL A 47 -11.86 16.89 -5.66
CA VAL A 47 -12.04 17.17 -7.09
C VAL A 47 -11.01 18.18 -7.56
N ASN A 48 -10.52 17.98 -8.78
CA ASN A 48 -9.80 18.97 -9.55
C ASN A 48 -10.42 19.07 -10.95
N ASP A 49 -11.15 20.16 -11.16
CA ASP A 49 -11.80 20.52 -12.42
C ASP A 49 -11.08 21.68 -13.14
N THR A 50 -9.88 22.06 -12.68
CA THR A 50 -9.11 23.21 -13.23
C THR A 50 -8.88 23.11 -14.74
N TYR A 51 -8.64 21.89 -15.24
CA TYR A 51 -8.36 21.63 -16.66
C TYR A 51 -9.52 20.96 -17.39
N TYR A 52 -10.64 20.71 -16.70
CA TYR A 52 -11.76 19.99 -17.29
C TYR A 52 -12.39 20.80 -18.42
N GLN A 53 -12.62 20.15 -19.56
CA GLN A 53 -13.43 20.68 -20.66
C GLN A 53 -14.55 19.70 -20.98
N GLU A 54 -15.70 20.22 -21.41
CA GLU A 54 -16.84 19.39 -21.80
C GLU A 54 -16.43 18.35 -22.86
N GLY A 55 -16.76 17.08 -22.61
CA GLY A 55 -16.35 15.95 -23.45
C GLY A 55 -15.01 15.32 -23.06
N GLY A 56 -14.26 15.92 -22.14
CA GLY A 56 -13.06 15.31 -21.54
C GLY A 56 -13.39 14.08 -20.67
N PRO A 57 -12.42 13.19 -20.42
CA PRO A 57 -12.62 12.00 -19.60
C PRO A 57 -12.70 12.33 -18.10
N LEU A 58 -13.27 11.42 -17.33
CA LEU A 58 -13.15 11.36 -15.87
C LEU A 58 -11.93 10.51 -15.50
N PHE A 59 -10.99 11.11 -14.78
CA PHE A 59 -9.90 10.41 -14.10
C PHE A 59 -10.30 10.12 -12.66
N PHE A 60 -10.42 8.84 -12.33
CA PHE A 60 -10.83 8.37 -11.01
C PHE A 60 -9.60 7.81 -10.28
N ILE A 61 -9.20 8.46 -9.19
CA ILE A 61 -8.16 7.95 -8.29
C ILE A 61 -8.81 7.08 -7.22
N PHE A 62 -8.40 5.82 -7.15
CA PHE A 62 -8.78 4.92 -6.06
C PHE A 62 -7.86 5.20 -4.87
N ASN A 63 -8.43 5.49 -3.70
CA ASN A 63 -7.65 5.62 -2.46
C ASN A 63 -7.51 4.26 -1.76
N GLY A 64 -6.34 4.01 -1.18
CA GLY A 64 -6.01 2.76 -0.51
C GLY A 64 -6.16 2.83 1.01
N GLU A 65 -5.26 2.12 1.69
CA GLU A 65 -5.20 1.82 3.11
C GLU A 65 -4.66 2.96 3.98
N GLY A 66 -5.16 4.18 3.77
CA GLY A 66 -4.72 5.34 4.54
C GLY A 66 -5.56 6.59 4.31
N PRO A 67 -5.31 7.63 5.11
CA PRO A 67 -6.00 8.90 4.96
C PRO A 67 -5.66 9.51 3.61
N MET A 68 -6.63 10.19 3.00
CA MET A 68 -6.45 10.89 1.74
C MET A 68 -6.12 12.36 2.04
N PRO A 69 -4.85 12.81 1.91
CA PRO A 69 -4.46 14.18 2.27
C PRO A 69 -4.83 15.24 1.21
N GLY A 70 -5.40 14.81 0.07
CA GLY A 70 -5.65 15.66 -1.09
C GLY A 70 -5.27 14.95 -2.41
N LEU A 71 -5.53 15.63 -3.53
CA LEU A 71 -5.13 15.15 -4.88
C LEU A 71 -3.66 15.39 -5.19
N TYR A 72 -3.04 16.36 -4.53
CA TYR A 72 -1.63 16.75 -4.72
C TYR A 72 -0.77 16.09 -3.64
N ASN A 73 -0.78 14.76 -3.61
CA ASN A 73 0.05 13.95 -2.74
C ASN A 73 1.22 13.36 -3.53
N GLU A 74 2.00 12.44 -2.96
CA GLU A 74 3.15 11.87 -3.66
C GLU A 74 2.79 11.19 -5.00
N TYR A 75 1.54 10.73 -5.18
CA TYR A 75 0.99 10.03 -6.35
C TYR A 75 0.33 10.97 -7.36
N GLY A 76 1.05 12.01 -7.76
CA GLY A 76 0.50 13.11 -8.55
C GLY A 76 0.27 12.86 -10.04
N TYR A 77 0.70 11.72 -10.60
CA TYR A 77 0.66 11.50 -12.06
C TYR A 77 -0.72 11.72 -12.70
N PRO A 78 -1.86 11.26 -12.12
CA PRO A 78 -3.19 11.53 -12.68
C PRO A 78 -3.51 13.02 -12.78
N VAL A 79 -3.04 13.81 -11.80
CA VAL A 79 -3.23 15.26 -11.76
C VAL A 79 -2.36 15.96 -12.81
N GLU A 80 -1.14 15.49 -13.05
CA GLU A 80 -0.27 15.99 -14.13
C GLU A 80 -0.93 15.80 -15.51
N LEU A 81 -1.54 14.62 -15.71
CA LEU A 81 -2.20 14.27 -16.96
C LEU A 81 -3.50 15.06 -17.22
N ALA A 82 -4.11 15.64 -16.19
CA ALA A 82 -5.39 16.35 -16.31
C ALA A 82 -5.35 17.45 -17.40
N SER A 83 -4.27 18.23 -17.45
CA SER A 83 -4.07 19.29 -18.44
C SER A 83 -3.94 18.77 -19.87
N LYS A 84 -3.37 17.58 -20.06
CA LYS A 84 -3.18 16.97 -21.37
C LYS A 84 -4.49 16.39 -21.92
N TYR A 85 -5.29 15.79 -21.07
CA TYR A 85 -6.53 15.11 -21.48
C TYR A 85 -7.79 15.97 -21.31
N ASN A 86 -7.65 17.20 -20.79
CA ASN A 86 -8.76 18.03 -20.34
C ASN A 86 -9.68 17.28 -19.36
N ALA A 87 -9.08 16.49 -18.46
CA ALA A 87 -9.80 15.54 -17.63
C ALA A 87 -10.35 16.21 -16.36
N LEU A 88 -11.51 15.74 -15.92
CA LEU A 88 -11.98 15.93 -14.55
C LEU A 88 -11.28 14.90 -13.67
N VAL A 89 -10.59 15.33 -12.61
CA VAL A 89 -9.94 14.39 -11.67
C VAL A 89 -10.73 14.34 -10.37
N VAL A 90 -11.08 13.13 -9.93
CA VAL A 90 -11.75 12.89 -8.65
C VAL A 90 -11.04 11.78 -7.87
N SER A 91 -11.11 11.84 -6.54
CA SER A 91 -10.62 10.79 -5.66
C SER A 91 -11.58 10.63 -4.49
N LEU A 92 -11.92 9.40 -4.12
CA LEU A 92 -12.78 9.06 -2.99
C LEU A 92 -11.94 8.39 -1.90
N GLU A 93 -12.02 8.90 -0.67
CA GLU A 93 -11.33 8.30 0.47
C GLU A 93 -11.97 6.96 0.82
N HIS A 94 -11.13 5.98 1.13
CA HIS A 94 -11.57 4.62 1.43
C HIS A 94 -12.36 4.59 2.76
N ARG A 95 -13.49 3.87 2.82
CA ARG A 95 -14.22 3.65 4.09
C ARG A 95 -13.29 3.08 5.16
N TYR A 96 -13.46 3.49 6.43
CA TYR A 96 -12.62 3.09 7.58
C TYR A 96 -11.19 3.61 7.60
N TYR A 97 -10.82 4.49 6.67
CA TYR A 97 -9.54 5.17 6.67
C TYR A 97 -9.70 6.67 6.78
N GLY A 98 -8.74 7.33 7.44
CA GLY A 98 -8.74 8.77 7.62
C GLY A 98 -9.99 9.26 8.32
N VAL A 99 -10.79 10.08 7.64
CA VAL A 99 -12.00 10.70 8.22
C VAL A 99 -13.30 10.08 7.68
N SER A 100 -13.21 9.15 6.73
CA SER A 100 -14.35 8.45 6.11
C SER A 100 -14.78 7.25 6.94
N LEU A 101 -15.37 7.53 8.11
CA LEU A 101 -15.66 6.56 9.15
C LEU A 101 -17.17 6.26 9.26
N PRO A 102 -17.65 5.05 8.86
CA PRO A 102 -19.08 4.72 8.84
C PRO A 102 -19.82 4.89 10.17
N PHE A 103 -19.11 4.73 11.28
CA PHE A 103 -19.64 4.84 12.65
C PHE A 103 -18.85 5.85 13.49
N GLY A 104 -18.20 6.84 12.86
CA GLY A 104 -17.33 7.78 13.55
C GLY A 104 -16.23 7.07 14.34
N GLU A 105 -15.99 7.50 15.58
CA GLU A 105 -14.97 6.91 16.48
C GLU A 105 -15.19 5.42 16.76
N GLU A 106 -16.41 4.89 16.58
CA GLU A 106 -16.71 3.47 16.82
C GLU A 106 -16.45 2.58 15.59
N SER A 107 -15.98 3.13 14.47
CA SER A 107 -15.77 2.38 13.22
C SER A 107 -14.76 1.24 13.41
N HIS A 108 -13.71 1.46 14.20
CA HIS A 108 -12.66 0.46 14.40
C HIS A 108 -12.96 -0.54 15.53
N THR A 109 -14.20 -0.57 16.04
CA THR A 109 -14.66 -1.65 16.92
C THR A 109 -14.83 -2.95 16.13
N ASN A 110 -14.70 -4.09 16.80
CA ASN A 110 -14.82 -5.39 16.12
C ASN A 110 -16.22 -5.62 15.52
N GLU A 111 -17.26 -5.06 16.14
CA GLU A 111 -18.62 -5.12 15.63
C GLU A 111 -18.75 -4.32 14.33
N ASN A 112 -18.18 -3.12 14.27
CA ASN A 112 -18.33 -2.27 13.10
C ASN A 112 -17.35 -2.62 11.96
N LEU A 113 -16.20 -3.23 12.25
CA LEU A 113 -15.28 -3.68 11.19
C LEU A 113 -15.90 -4.68 10.20
N GLN A 114 -17.03 -5.31 10.52
CA GLN A 114 -17.73 -6.20 9.59
C GLN A 114 -18.15 -5.55 8.27
N TYR A 115 -18.25 -4.21 8.18
CA TYR A 115 -18.54 -3.50 6.91
C TYR A 115 -17.28 -3.01 6.19
N LEU A 116 -16.09 -3.40 6.67
CA LEU A 116 -14.80 -3.19 6.01
C LEU A 116 -14.42 -4.45 5.22
N HIS A 117 -14.98 -4.57 4.03
CA HIS A 117 -14.57 -5.59 3.06
C HIS A 117 -14.65 -5.01 1.65
N THR A 118 -13.80 -5.53 0.76
CA THR A 118 -13.57 -4.93 -0.57
C THR A 118 -14.81 -4.83 -1.44
N GLU A 119 -15.78 -5.73 -1.29
CA GLU A 119 -17.04 -5.64 -2.03
C GLU A 119 -17.80 -4.36 -1.69
N GLN A 120 -17.85 -3.94 -0.42
CA GLN A 120 -18.48 -2.68 -0.04
C GLN A 120 -17.72 -1.47 -0.61
N VAL A 121 -16.40 -1.57 -0.62
CA VAL A 121 -15.52 -0.51 -1.14
C VAL A 121 -15.74 -0.33 -2.65
N LEU A 122 -15.87 -1.42 -3.41
CA LEU A 122 -16.17 -1.34 -4.84
C LEU A 122 -17.55 -0.72 -5.10
N GLU A 123 -18.55 -1.05 -4.29
CA GLU A 123 -19.86 -0.40 -4.40
C GLU A 123 -19.83 1.08 -3.97
N ASP A 124 -18.96 1.46 -3.04
CA ASP A 124 -18.74 2.88 -2.73
C ASP A 124 -18.28 3.65 -3.96
N PHE A 125 -17.26 3.12 -4.66
CA PHE A 125 -16.75 3.72 -5.88
C PHE A 125 -17.81 3.76 -6.99
N ALA A 126 -18.65 2.74 -7.12
CA ALA A 126 -19.74 2.71 -8.08
C ALA A 126 -20.76 3.83 -7.82
N GLN A 127 -21.25 3.96 -6.58
CA GLN A 127 -22.20 5.01 -6.19
C GLN A 127 -21.58 6.41 -6.33
N PHE A 128 -20.32 6.57 -5.93
CA PHE A 128 -19.63 7.85 -6.06
C PHE A 128 -19.40 8.25 -7.52
N ARG A 129 -19.06 7.30 -8.40
CA ARG A 129 -18.97 7.54 -9.85
C ARG A 129 -20.32 8.05 -10.39
N HIS A 130 -21.44 7.48 -9.98
CA HIS A 130 -22.76 7.99 -10.35
C HIS A 130 -23.00 9.42 -9.84
N HIS A 131 -22.66 9.70 -8.58
CA HIS A 131 -22.75 11.04 -8.01
C HIS A 131 -21.95 12.08 -8.81
N ILE A 132 -20.72 11.76 -9.22
CA ILE A 132 -19.89 12.67 -10.04
C ILE A 132 -20.50 12.91 -11.42
N PHE A 133 -21.05 11.87 -12.05
CA PHE A 133 -21.75 12.01 -13.34
C PHE A 133 -22.95 12.95 -13.24
N GLU A 134 -23.75 12.85 -12.18
CA GLU A 134 -24.88 13.75 -11.95
C GLU A 134 -24.42 15.17 -11.60
N LYS A 135 -23.46 15.32 -10.68
CA LYS A 135 -22.96 16.60 -10.20
C LYS A 135 -22.37 17.47 -11.33
N TYR A 136 -21.66 16.85 -12.27
CA TYR A 136 -21.02 17.52 -13.40
C TYR A 136 -21.80 17.40 -14.71
N ASN A 137 -23.00 16.80 -14.68
CA ASN A 137 -23.84 16.53 -15.86
C ASN A 137 -23.05 15.85 -16.99
N LEU A 138 -22.23 14.85 -16.64
CA LEU A 138 -21.39 14.13 -17.58
C LEU A 138 -22.26 13.25 -18.49
N ALA A 139 -21.95 13.24 -19.78
CA ALA A 139 -22.65 12.38 -20.73
C ALA A 139 -22.42 10.90 -20.41
N SER A 140 -23.37 10.03 -20.72
CA SER A 140 -23.19 8.58 -20.56
C SER A 140 -22.04 8.01 -21.41
N THR A 141 -21.58 8.77 -22.41
CA THR A 141 -20.44 8.45 -23.28
C THR A 141 -19.11 8.98 -22.74
N THR A 142 -19.10 9.73 -21.63
CA THR A 142 -17.87 10.22 -20.99
C THR A 142 -17.01 9.04 -20.57
N LYS A 143 -15.77 9.02 -21.07
CA LYS A 143 -14.80 7.97 -20.77
C LYS A 143 -14.31 8.10 -19.34
N VAL A 144 -14.16 6.97 -18.65
CA VAL A 144 -13.66 6.92 -17.27
C VAL A 144 -12.39 6.08 -17.24
N PHE A 145 -11.29 6.68 -16.78
CA PHE A 145 -10.01 6.00 -16.58
C PHE A 145 -9.62 6.03 -15.11
N GLY A 146 -9.29 4.86 -14.55
CA GLY A 146 -9.00 4.73 -13.13
C GLY A 146 -7.50 4.58 -12.83
N PHE A 147 -7.10 5.00 -11.63
CA PHE A 147 -5.70 4.96 -11.20
C PHE A 147 -5.57 4.44 -9.78
N GLY A 148 -4.62 3.53 -9.57
CA GLY A 148 -4.23 3.08 -8.24
C GLY A 148 -2.89 2.36 -8.25
N CYS A 149 -2.26 2.32 -7.08
CA CYS A 149 -1.05 1.55 -6.81
C CYS A 149 -1.11 0.81 -5.46
N SER A 150 -0.32 -0.25 -5.27
CA SER A 150 -0.42 -1.11 -4.08
C SER A 150 -1.84 -1.69 -3.97
N TYR A 151 -2.42 -1.74 -2.77
CA TYR A 151 -3.82 -2.10 -2.56
C TYR A 151 -4.79 -1.19 -3.34
N SER A 152 -4.51 0.11 -3.50
CA SER A 152 -5.38 0.95 -4.35
C SER A 152 -5.36 0.53 -5.84
N GLY A 153 -4.25 -0.05 -6.31
CA GLY A 153 -4.16 -0.62 -7.65
C GLY A 153 -4.79 -2.02 -7.75
N VAL A 154 -4.89 -2.75 -6.64
CA VAL A 154 -5.75 -3.94 -6.52
C VAL A 154 -7.22 -3.52 -6.65
N LEU A 155 -7.64 -2.47 -5.94
CA LEU A 155 -8.99 -1.91 -6.04
C LEU A 155 -9.31 -1.43 -7.45
N SER A 156 -8.38 -0.75 -8.13
CA SER A 156 -8.59 -0.29 -9.52
C SER A 156 -8.80 -1.47 -10.47
N ALA A 157 -7.96 -2.51 -10.38
CA ALA A 157 -8.08 -3.71 -11.20
C ALA A 157 -9.39 -4.46 -10.92
N TRP A 158 -9.74 -4.65 -9.65
CA TRP A 158 -10.96 -5.35 -9.25
C TRP A 158 -12.22 -4.57 -9.61
N PHE A 159 -12.22 -3.24 -9.50
CA PHE A 159 -13.32 -2.39 -9.96
C PHE A 159 -13.51 -2.53 -11.48
N ARG A 160 -12.44 -2.54 -12.27
CA ARG A 160 -12.55 -2.77 -13.73
C ARG A 160 -13.10 -4.15 -14.06
N THR A 161 -12.72 -5.18 -13.30
CA THR A 161 -13.20 -6.55 -13.48
C THR A 161 -14.67 -6.70 -13.10
N LYS A 162 -15.12 -6.07 -12.01
CA LYS A 162 -16.49 -6.22 -11.49
C LYS A 162 -17.49 -5.23 -12.07
N ASN A 163 -17.04 -4.03 -12.41
CA ASN A 163 -17.88 -2.94 -12.91
C ASN A 163 -17.38 -2.43 -14.29
N PRO A 164 -17.18 -3.31 -15.29
CA PRO A 164 -16.66 -2.93 -16.62
C PRO A 164 -17.56 -1.94 -17.38
N HIS A 165 -18.80 -1.78 -16.96
CA HIS A 165 -19.78 -0.85 -17.51
C HIS A 165 -19.70 0.56 -16.89
N LEU A 166 -18.95 0.73 -15.79
CA LEU A 166 -18.76 2.02 -15.11
C LEU A 166 -17.40 2.65 -15.40
N ILE A 167 -16.44 1.86 -15.89
CA ILE A 167 -15.05 2.27 -16.12
C ILE A 167 -14.46 1.65 -17.39
N ASP A 168 -13.85 2.48 -18.23
CA ASP A 168 -13.37 2.05 -19.56
C ASP A 168 -12.00 1.38 -19.49
N GLY A 169 -11.13 1.83 -18.58
CA GLY A 169 -9.83 1.19 -18.32
C GLY A 169 -9.15 1.72 -17.07
N VAL A 170 -8.12 1.02 -16.61
CA VAL A 170 -7.41 1.35 -15.36
C VAL A 170 -5.91 1.15 -15.44
N PHE A 171 -5.20 1.98 -14.69
CA PHE A 171 -3.81 1.76 -14.28
C PHE A 171 -3.79 1.06 -12.91
N SER A 172 -3.02 -0.02 -12.82
CA SER A 172 -2.83 -0.87 -11.65
C SER A 172 -1.32 -1.06 -11.40
N GLY A 173 -0.72 -0.16 -10.62
CA GLY A 173 0.71 -0.18 -10.31
C GLY A 173 1.03 -1.06 -9.11
N SER A 174 2.11 -1.83 -9.17
CA SER A 174 2.66 -2.62 -8.05
C SER A 174 1.59 -3.35 -7.22
N SER A 175 0.60 -3.93 -7.90
CA SER A 175 -0.67 -4.33 -7.29
C SER A 175 -0.69 -5.82 -6.97
N PRO A 176 -0.63 -6.23 -5.69
CA PRO A 176 -0.66 -7.63 -5.32
C PRO A 176 -2.07 -8.22 -5.44
N VAL A 177 -2.54 -8.45 -6.68
CA VAL A 177 -3.90 -8.94 -6.97
C VAL A 177 -4.15 -10.39 -6.56
N TRP A 178 -3.08 -11.12 -6.20
CA TRP A 178 -3.18 -12.50 -5.73
C TRP A 178 -3.12 -12.56 -4.20
N ALA A 179 -4.27 -12.78 -3.57
CA ALA A 179 -4.35 -13.00 -2.12
C ALA A 179 -3.60 -14.29 -1.74
N THR A 180 -2.75 -14.23 -0.72
CA THR A 180 -1.97 -15.39 -0.27
C THR A 180 -1.89 -15.41 1.25
N LEU A 181 -2.07 -16.59 1.86
CA LEU A 181 -1.90 -16.74 3.30
C LEU A 181 -0.44 -16.57 3.70
N ASP A 182 0.43 -17.35 3.07
CA ASP A 182 1.86 -17.36 3.34
C ASP A 182 2.58 -16.57 2.23
N PHE A 183 3.25 -15.50 2.64
CA PHE A 183 4.06 -14.67 1.76
C PHE A 183 5.54 -14.67 2.15
N THR A 184 6.06 -15.85 2.53
CA THR A 184 7.50 -16.08 2.78
C THR A 184 8.39 -15.55 1.65
N SER A 185 7.96 -15.72 0.40
CA SER A 185 8.73 -15.29 -0.78
C SER A 185 9.00 -13.79 -0.85
N TYR A 186 8.23 -12.97 -0.13
CA TYR A 186 8.54 -11.54 0.05
C TYR A 186 9.94 -11.36 0.64
N MET A 187 10.22 -12.04 1.75
CA MET A 187 11.49 -11.91 2.47
C MET A 187 12.62 -12.63 1.73
N GLU A 188 12.33 -13.75 1.07
CA GLU A 188 13.32 -14.44 0.21
C GLU A 188 13.80 -13.51 -0.91
N LEU A 189 12.88 -12.79 -1.55
CA LEU A 189 13.24 -11.83 -2.59
C LEU A 189 14.06 -10.69 -1.99
N VAL A 190 13.64 -10.08 -0.87
CA VAL A 190 14.43 -9.02 -0.20
C VAL A 190 15.86 -9.48 0.07
N GLU A 191 16.07 -10.66 0.67
CA GLU A 191 17.41 -11.18 0.95
C GLU A 191 18.20 -11.46 -0.33
N SER A 192 17.57 -11.98 -1.39
CA SER A 192 18.22 -12.27 -2.67
C SER A 192 18.68 -11.03 -3.44
N ARG A 193 18.13 -9.85 -3.12
CA ARG A 193 18.50 -8.58 -3.76
C ARG A 193 19.77 -7.97 -3.18
N LEU A 194 20.18 -8.38 -1.98
CA LEU A 194 21.34 -7.81 -1.30
C LEU A 194 22.63 -8.51 -1.75
N SER A 195 23.76 -7.78 -1.72
CA SER A 195 25.10 -8.36 -1.94
C SER A 195 25.41 -9.40 -0.85
N THR A 196 26.32 -10.34 -1.13
CA THR A 196 26.74 -11.33 -0.13
C THR A 196 27.36 -10.63 1.08
N GLU A 197 28.15 -9.59 0.85
CA GLU A 197 28.81 -8.76 1.86
C GLU A 197 27.81 -8.01 2.75
N CYS A 198 26.73 -7.50 2.15
CA CYS A 198 25.64 -6.88 2.89
C CYS A 198 24.87 -7.91 3.72
N VAL A 199 24.50 -9.05 3.13
CA VAL A 199 23.84 -10.16 3.84
C VAL A 199 24.67 -10.59 5.04
N ASP A 200 25.99 -10.78 4.88
CA ASP A 200 26.86 -11.18 5.98
C ASP A 200 27.00 -10.08 7.06
N SER A 201 27.04 -8.80 6.65
CA SER A 201 27.07 -7.66 7.57
C SER A 201 25.78 -7.53 8.39
N VAL A 202 24.62 -7.67 7.75
CA VAL A 202 23.31 -7.66 8.41
C VAL A 202 23.15 -8.90 9.29
N ALA A 203 23.54 -10.08 8.82
CA ALA A 203 23.50 -11.33 9.60
C ALA A 203 24.36 -11.25 10.86
N SER A 204 25.50 -10.55 10.81
CA SER A 204 26.32 -10.27 11.99
C SER A 204 25.57 -9.45 13.05
N ALA A 205 24.82 -8.42 12.64
CA ALA A 205 23.98 -7.64 13.55
C ALA A 205 22.81 -8.46 14.11
N VAL A 206 22.12 -9.21 13.24
CA VAL A 206 21.02 -10.12 13.62
C VAL A 206 21.47 -11.19 14.62
N THR A 207 22.67 -11.74 14.43
CA THR A 207 23.28 -12.70 15.36
C THR A 207 23.53 -12.05 16.73
N GLN A 208 24.05 -10.82 16.77
CA GLN A 208 24.23 -10.09 18.02
C GLN A 208 22.90 -9.82 18.73
N ILE A 209 21.86 -9.43 17.98
CA ILE A 209 20.51 -9.23 18.53
C ILE A 209 19.98 -10.53 19.12
N ASN A 210 20.06 -11.65 18.39
CA ASN A 210 19.60 -12.95 18.90
C ASN A 210 20.35 -13.36 20.18
N ASN A 211 21.68 -13.22 20.22
CA ASN A 211 22.46 -13.52 21.43
C ASN A 211 22.03 -12.66 22.64
N LEU A 212 21.70 -11.38 22.40
CA LEU A 212 21.18 -10.50 23.45
C LEU A 212 19.76 -10.91 23.89
N LEU A 213 18.92 -11.36 22.96
CA LEU A 213 17.58 -11.88 23.26
C LEU A 213 17.61 -13.17 24.10
N ASP A 214 18.72 -13.90 24.16
CA ASP A 214 18.82 -15.14 24.96
C ASP A 214 18.98 -14.90 26.46
N THR A 215 19.29 -13.67 26.88
CA THR A 215 19.54 -13.34 28.30
C THR A 215 18.68 -12.17 28.77
N ILE A 216 18.30 -12.16 30.05
CA ILE A 216 17.50 -11.05 30.62
C ILE A 216 18.26 -9.72 30.51
N ASP A 217 19.55 -9.70 30.85
CA ASP A 217 20.37 -8.49 30.76
C ASP A 217 20.52 -7.99 29.31
N GLY A 218 20.70 -8.90 28.36
CA GLY A 218 20.75 -8.55 26.94
C GLY A 218 19.43 -8.00 26.41
N ARG A 219 18.30 -8.53 26.88
CA ARG A 219 16.97 -7.98 26.56
C ARG A 219 16.75 -6.58 27.12
N ILE A 220 17.19 -6.31 28.35
CA ILE A 220 17.17 -4.97 28.95
C ILE A 220 18.07 -4.02 28.14
N GLN A 221 19.22 -4.50 27.67
CA GLN A 221 20.09 -3.73 26.79
C GLN A 221 19.40 -3.39 25.46
N LEU A 222 18.79 -4.38 24.79
CA LEU A 222 18.05 -4.16 23.54
C LEU A 222 16.89 -3.19 23.71
N GLN A 223 16.12 -3.29 24.80
CA GLN A 223 15.06 -2.34 25.13
C GLN A 223 15.58 -0.90 25.16
N ARG A 224 16.77 -0.65 25.73
CA ARG A 224 17.38 0.68 25.75
C ARG A 224 17.87 1.11 24.36
N MET A 225 18.49 0.20 23.62
CA MET A 225 19.08 0.48 22.30
C MET A 225 18.01 0.79 21.25
N PHE A 226 16.90 0.05 21.26
CA PHE A 226 15.78 0.22 20.34
C PHE A 226 14.63 1.07 20.91
N ASN A 227 14.77 1.52 22.17
CA ASN A 227 13.79 2.33 22.89
C ASN A 227 12.38 1.70 22.85
N THR A 228 12.19 0.47 23.33
CA THR A 228 10.87 -0.19 23.32
C THR A 228 9.98 0.29 24.47
N CYS A 229 8.66 0.38 24.23
CA CYS A 229 7.70 0.80 25.25
C CYS A 229 7.51 -0.27 26.34
N GLN A 230 7.40 -1.53 25.91
CA GLN A 230 7.31 -2.69 26.79
C GLN A 230 8.70 -3.29 27.01
N GLU A 231 8.86 -3.97 28.14
CA GLU A 231 10.04 -4.77 28.42
C GLU A 231 10.02 -6.03 27.56
N LEU A 232 11.18 -6.46 27.06
CA LEU A 232 11.31 -7.67 26.24
C LEU A 232 11.26 -8.97 27.09
N LEU A 233 10.44 -9.04 28.13
CA LEU A 233 10.39 -10.20 29.02
C LEU A 233 9.46 -11.30 28.49
N MET A 234 8.34 -10.93 27.87
CA MET A 234 7.36 -11.90 27.40
C MET A 234 7.76 -12.46 26.03
N PRO A 235 7.51 -13.76 25.76
CA PRO A 235 7.81 -14.37 24.46
C PRO A 235 7.16 -13.63 23.28
N PHE A 236 5.93 -13.16 23.46
CA PHE A 236 5.22 -12.44 22.41
C PHE A 236 5.81 -11.04 22.15
N ASP A 237 6.24 -10.32 23.20
CA ASP A 237 6.89 -9.01 23.05
C ASP A 237 8.22 -9.15 22.30
N VAL A 238 8.95 -10.26 22.52
CA VAL A 238 10.15 -10.61 21.73
C VAL A 238 9.80 -10.89 20.26
N GLN A 239 8.70 -11.58 19.97
CA GLN A 239 8.25 -11.81 18.59
C GLN A 239 7.80 -10.51 17.90
N MET A 240 7.05 -9.65 18.61
CA MET A 240 6.68 -8.33 18.11
C MET A 240 7.89 -7.44 17.84
N PHE A 241 8.88 -7.46 18.75
CA PHE A 241 10.13 -6.75 18.56
C PHE A 241 10.83 -7.20 17.27
N LYS A 242 10.99 -8.52 17.08
CA LYS A 242 11.54 -9.11 15.86
C LYS A 242 10.77 -8.69 14.61
N TYR A 243 9.43 -8.77 14.66
CA TYR A 243 8.54 -8.38 13.56
C TYR A 243 8.68 -6.91 13.17
N ASN A 244 8.83 -6.01 14.15
CA ASN A 244 8.99 -4.58 13.90
C ASN A 244 10.35 -4.25 13.28
N ILE A 245 11.45 -4.80 13.81
CA ILE A 245 12.81 -4.43 13.37
C ILE A 245 13.20 -4.99 12.01
N GLN A 246 12.58 -6.09 11.56
CA GLN A 246 12.79 -6.57 10.19
C GLN A 246 12.08 -5.72 9.13
N GLY A 247 11.06 -4.95 9.54
CA GLY A 247 10.33 -4.04 8.66
C GLY A 247 11.22 -2.98 8.01
N GLY A 248 12.29 -2.55 8.70
CA GLY A 248 13.23 -1.56 8.15
C GLY A 248 13.98 -2.05 6.91
N ILE A 249 14.52 -3.27 6.94
CA ILE A 249 15.21 -3.87 5.78
C ILE A 249 14.21 -4.09 4.63
N MET A 250 13.02 -4.60 4.96
CA MET A 250 11.96 -4.81 3.99
C MET A 250 11.54 -3.52 3.30
N GLY A 251 11.44 -2.41 4.06
CA GLY A 251 11.11 -1.10 3.55
C GLY A 251 12.21 -0.52 2.67
N ALA A 252 13.49 -0.69 3.03
CA ALA A 252 14.62 -0.22 2.24
C ALA A 252 14.64 -0.78 0.82
N VAL A 253 14.32 -2.08 0.65
CA VAL A 253 14.24 -2.70 -0.68
C VAL A 253 12.91 -2.36 -1.38
N GLN A 254 11.77 -2.41 -0.68
CA GLN A 254 10.47 -2.12 -1.29
C GLN A 254 10.40 -0.70 -1.86
N TYR A 255 10.92 0.29 -1.13
CA TYR A 255 10.77 1.71 -1.45
C TYR A 255 12.05 2.37 -2.00
N GLN A 256 12.98 1.58 -2.54
CA GLN A 256 14.19 2.12 -3.13
C GLN A 256 13.88 3.12 -4.26
N ASN A 257 14.63 4.22 -4.34
CA ASN A 257 14.44 5.30 -5.30
C ASN A 257 15.78 5.96 -5.65
N PRO A 258 16.65 5.29 -6.43
CA PRO A 258 17.93 5.86 -6.83
C PRO A 258 17.77 7.12 -7.70
N PRO A 259 18.73 8.06 -7.64
CA PRO A 259 19.97 8.00 -6.86
C PRO A 259 19.81 8.46 -5.40
N ASP A 260 18.63 8.97 -5.00
CA ASP A 260 18.45 9.58 -3.68
C ASP A 260 18.39 8.52 -2.56
N TRP A 261 17.75 7.38 -2.81
CA TRP A 261 17.63 6.26 -1.88
C TRP A 261 17.82 4.91 -2.57
N PRO A 262 19.04 4.59 -3.06
CA PRO A 262 19.28 3.28 -3.66
C PRO A 262 19.17 2.17 -2.60
N GLU A 263 18.72 0.99 -3.03
CA GLU A 263 18.68 -0.21 -2.18
C GLU A 263 20.07 -0.52 -1.55
N THR A 264 21.15 -0.12 -2.21
CA THR A 264 22.52 -0.31 -1.75
C THR A 264 22.96 0.64 -0.63
N ALA A 265 22.30 1.79 -0.41
CA ALA A 265 22.79 2.79 0.53
C ALA A 265 22.91 2.25 1.97
N ALA A 266 21.90 1.50 2.42
CA ALA A 266 21.93 0.85 3.73
C ALA A 266 22.98 -0.28 3.76
N CYS A 267 23.16 -1.00 2.66
CA CYS A 267 24.19 -2.04 2.54
C CYS A 267 25.60 -1.47 2.64
N ASP A 268 25.92 -0.42 1.88
CA ASP A 268 27.22 0.23 1.91
C ASP A 268 27.57 0.73 3.32
N ALA A 269 26.58 1.30 4.02
CA ALA A 269 26.73 1.73 5.40
C ALA A 269 26.99 0.54 6.35
N MET A 270 26.20 -0.53 6.21
CA MET A 270 26.37 -1.75 6.98
C MET A 270 27.74 -2.39 6.77
N GLU A 271 28.21 -2.48 5.53
CA GLU A 271 29.50 -3.05 5.16
C GLU A 271 30.66 -2.25 5.74
N ALA A 272 30.62 -0.92 5.65
CA ALA A 272 31.64 -0.02 6.17
C ALA A 272 31.70 0.04 7.71
N ALA A 273 30.59 -0.26 8.39
CA ALA A 273 30.52 -0.15 9.84
C ALA A 273 31.34 -1.23 10.58
N THR A 274 32.11 -0.80 11.57
CA THR A 274 32.78 -1.70 12.52
C THR A 274 31.79 -2.29 13.53
N ASP A 275 30.86 -1.48 14.03
CA ASP A 275 29.78 -1.92 14.91
C ASP A 275 28.51 -2.17 14.09
N LYS A 276 28.33 -3.44 13.70
CA LYS A 276 27.20 -3.86 12.86
C LYS A 276 25.85 -3.68 13.57
N LEU A 277 25.79 -3.83 14.89
CA LEU A 277 24.54 -3.68 15.64
C LEU A 277 24.11 -2.21 15.72
N ALA A 278 25.05 -1.32 16.07
CA ALA A 278 24.76 0.11 16.10
C ALA A 278 24.34 0.64 14.72
N GLU A 279 25.01 0.17 13.65
CA GLU A 279 24.64 0.58 12.30
C GLU A 279 23.30 -0.02 11.87
N TYR A 280 22.99 -1.27 12.22
CA TYR A 280 21.67 -1.87 11.97
C TYR A 280 20.55 -1.00 12.57
N ILE A 281 20.71 -0.57 13.82
CA ILE A 281 19.73 0.30 14.49
C ILE A 281 19.59 1.61 13.72
N LYS A 282 20.71 2.23 13.35
CA LYS A 282 20.69 3.50 12.63
C LYS A 282 20.01 3.41 11.26
N GLN A 283 20.21 2.30 10.54
CA GLN A 283 19.64 2.12 9.19
C GLN A 283 18.20 1.63 9.21
N PHE A 284 17.85 0.73 10.13
CA PHE A 284 16.62 -0.05 10.06
C PHE A 284 15.70 0.11 11.27
N ALA A 285 16.18 0.62 12.40
CA ALA A 285 15.32 0.93 13.55
C ALA A 285 14.83 2.38 13.46
N TYR A 286 13.57 2.56 13.06
CA TYR A 286 12.94 3.88 12.93
C TYR A 286 12.93 4.65 14.26
N PRO A 287 13.65 5.77 14.41
CA PRO A 287 13.63 6.57 15.62
C PRO A 287 12.57 7.67 15.50
N ASN A 288 11.31 7.39 15.84
CA ASN A 288 10.22 8.39 15.75
C ASN A 288 9.97 9.18 17.04
N GLY A 289 11.00 9.39 17.87
CA GLY A 289 10.94 10.18 19.11
C GLY A 289 10.06 9.61 20.23
N SER A 290 9.13 8.71 19.89
CA SER A 290 8.37 7.82 20.78
C SER A 290 9.04 6.46 20.85
N CYS A 291 8.77 5.70 21.91
CA CYS A 291 9.26 4.33 22.03
C CYS A 291 8.60 3.40 21.00
N MET A 292 9.27 2.30 20.65
CA MET A 292 8.71 1.24 19.82
C MET A 292 7.63 0.49 20.59
N GLU A 293 6.38 0.70 20.18
CA GLU A 293 5.20 0.07 20.76
C GLU A 293 5.12 -1.41 20.35
N LEU A 294 5.13 -2.32 21.33
CA LEU A 294 5.09 -3.77 21.13
C LEU A 294 3.72 -4.37 21.48
N ASP A 295 2.87 -3.64 22.20
CA ASP A 295 1.51 -4.08 22.50
C ASP A 295 0.63 -3.93 21.24
N PRO A 296 0.09 -5.03 20.69
CA PRO A 296 -0.78 -4.95 19.51
C PRO A 296 -2.02 -4.09 19.71
N ALA A 297 -2.59 -4.08 20.93
CA ALA A 297 -3.78 -3.29 21.21
C ALA A 297 -3.51 -1.78 21.15
N SER A 298 -2.26 -1.37 21.39
CA SER A 298 -1.81 0.02 21.35
C SER A 298 -1.21 0.42 19.99
N SER A 299 -0.63 -0.54 19.24
CA SER A 299 0.00 -0.31 17.94
C SER A 299 -0.95 -0.44 16.75
N TYR A 300 -2.01 -1.25 16.86
CA TYR A 300 -3.01 -1.44 15.81
C TYR A 300 -4.33 -0.75 16.20
N ILE A 301 -4.31 0.57 16.07
CA ILE A 301 -5.46 1.46 16.21
C ILE A 301 -5.81 2.09 14.86
N ASP A 302 -7.03 2.64 14.75
CA ASP A 302 -7.51 3.38 13.59
C ASP A 302 -7.19 2.67 12.25
N ASP A 303 -6.56 3.38 11.31
CA ASP A 303 -6.16 2.89 9.98
C ASP A 303 -5.30 1.61 10.05
N GLY A 304 -4.41 1.52 11.05
CA GLY A 304 -3.58 0.33 11.25
C GLY A 304 -4.41 -0.91 11.60
N LYS A 305 -5.48 -0.71 12.39
CA LYS A 305 -6.44 -1.76 12.71
C LYS A 305 -7.28 -2.15 11.49
N SER A 306 -7.73 -1.17 10.70
CA SER A 306 -8.46 -1.39 9.44
C SER A 306 -7.65 -2.25 8.47
N TRP A 307 -6.39 -1.88 8.23
CA TRP A 307 -5.54 -2.63 7.31
C TRP A 307 -5.26 -4.05 7.79
N TYR A 308 -4.98 -4.21 9.09
CA TYR A 308 -4.77 -5.54 9.65
C TYR A 308 -6.04 -6.39 9.63
N TYR A 309 -7.22 -5.78 9.79
CA TYR A 309 -8.50 -6.47 9.65
C TYR A 309 -8.65 -7.03 8.24
N GLN A 310 -8.42 -6.24 7.19
CA GLN A 310 -8.52 -6.71 5.80
C GLN A 310 -7.52 -7.82 5.46
N LYS A 311 -6.29 -7.73 5.98
CA LYS A 311 -5.32 -8.84 5.87
C LYS A 311 -5.84 -10.10 6.57
N ALA A 312 -6.38 -9.97 7.78
CA ALA A 312 -6.88 -11.07 8.57
C ALA A 312 -8.22 -11.64 8.09
N SER A 313 -9.00 -10.90 7.30
CA SER A 313 -10.32 -11.32 6.81
C SER A 313 -10.35 -11.71 5.33
N GLN A 314 -9.52 -11.10 4.47
CA GLN A 314 -9.61 -11.30 3.02
C GLN A 314 -8.28 -11.67 2.34
N PHE A 315 -7.17 -11.02 2.69
CA PHE A 315 -5.99 -11.04 1.82
C PHE A 315 -4.86 -11.97 2.27
N GLY A 316 -4.71 -12.16 3.58
CA GLY A 316 -3.49 -12.70 4.17
C GLY A 316 -2.34 -11.70 4.05
N PHE A 317 -1.40 -11.99 3.17
CA PHE A 317 -0.10 -11.33 3.02
C PHE A 317 0.78 -11.44 4.28
N PHE A 318 0.70 -12.57 4.98
CA PHE A 318 1.54 -12.81 6.16
C PHE A 318 2.96 -13.12 5.72
N LYS A 319 3.87 -12.18 6.02
CA LYS A 319 5.28 -12.25 5.63
C LYS A 319 6.03 -13.09 6.67
N ASN A 320 5.92 -14.40 6.52
CA ASN A 320 6.60 -15.35 7.39
C ASN A 320 8.11 -15.35 7.10
N THR A 321 8.92 -15.53 8.14
CA THR A 321 10.37 -15.60 8.00
C THR A 321 10.77 -16.91 7.31
N PRO A 322 11.59 -16.85 6.24
CA PRO A 322 12.10 -18.05 5.59
C PRO A 322 12.97 -18.88 6.56
N PRO A 323 12.84 -20.22 6.59
CA PRO A 323 13.58 -21.07 7.54
C PRO A 323 15.10 -20.93 7.48
N ASN A 324 15.65 -20.57 6.32
CA ASN A 324 17.09 -20.46 6.08
C ASN A 324 17.58 -19.00 5.98
N SER A 325 16.74 -18.02 6.32
CA SER A 325 17.14 -16.62 6.24
C SER A 325 18.27 -16.31 7.23
N LYS A 326 19.28 -15.57 6.75
CA LYS A 326 20.38 -15.08 7.59
C LYS A 326 20.09 -13.72 8.21
N ILE A 327 19.20 -12.94 7.59
CA ILE A 327 18.97 -11.52 7.93
C ILE A 327 17.61 -11.27 8.57
N PHE A 328 16.69 -12.23 8.53
CA PHE A 328 15.38 -12.13 9.16
C PHE A 328 15.26 -13.03 10.39
N PHE A 329 14.39 -12.64 11.32
CA PHE A 329 14.34 -13.23 12.65
C PHE A 329 13.36 -14.40 12.72
N GLN A 330 13.88 -15.58 13.03
CA GLN A 330 13.04 -16.77 13.25
C GLN A 330 12.03 -16.54 14.39
N GLY A 331 10.84 -17.15 14.26
CA GLY A 331 9.71 -17.01 15.18
C GLY A 331 8.68 -15.95 14.79
N VAL A 332 8.84 -15.32 13.61
CA VAL A 332 7.76 -14.59 12.92
C VAL A 332 7.20 -15.52 11.84
N ASP A 333 6.24 -16.35 12.22
CA ASP A 333 5.64 -17.37 11.38
C ASP A 333 4.10 -17.29 11.40
N ALA A 334 3.46 -18.29 10.80
CA ALA A 334 2.01 -18.34 10.75
C ALA A 334 1.39 -18.29 12.15
N ASP A 335 1.96 -18.97 13.15
CA ASP A 335 1.40 -19.00 14.51
C ASP A 335 1.58 -17.66 15.23
N PHE A 336 2.67 -16.93 14.97
CA PHE A 336 2.79 -15.53 15.39
C PHE A 336 1.64 -14.68 14.82
N HIS A 337 1.35 -14.79 13.53
CA HIS A 337 0.26 -14.03 12.91
C HIS A 337 -1.12 -14.40 13.50
N LYS A 338 -1.37 -15.69 13.79
CA LYS A 338 -2.57 -16.14 14.51
C LYS A 338 -2.69 -15.48 15.90
N ALA A 339 -1.60 -15.47 16.65
CA ALA A 339 -1.57 -14.86 17.99
C ALA A 339 -1.74 -13.33 17.92
N LEU A 340 -1.19 -12.69 16.89
CA LEU A 340 -1.33 -11.26 16.67
C LEU A 340 -2.79 -10.88 16.34
N ILE A 341 -3.47 -11.62 15.48
CA ILE A 341 -4.91 -11.45 15.21
C ILE A 341 -5.72 -11.56 16.51
N GLN A 342 -5.47 -12.62 17.29
CA GLN A 342 -6.15 -12.82 18.58
C GLN A 342 -5.90 -11.65 19.55
N LYS A 343 -4.72 -11.03 19.54
CA LYS A 343 -4.39 -9.89 20.41
C LYS A 343 -4.99 -8.57 19.95
N ILE A 344 -5.09 -8.33 18.63
CA ILE A 344 -5.68 -7.11 18.08
C ILE A 344 -7.21 -7.13 18.23
N PHE A 345 -7.84 -8.28 17.94
CA PHE A 345 -9.29 -8.38 17.81
C PHE A 345 -9.95 -9.18 18.94
N GLY A 346 -9.21 -9.77 19.86
CA GLY A 346 -9.79 -10.54 20.97
C GLY A 346 -10.43 -11.87 20.59
N GLN A 347 -10.44 -12.23 19.30
CA GLN A 347 -10.95 -13.51 18.78
C GLN A 347 -10.19 -13.94 17.53
N PRO A 348 -10.06 -15.26 17.28
CA PRO A 348 -9.34 -15.74 16.12
C PRO A 348 -10.29 -15.79 14.92
N PHE A 349 -9.86 -15.20 13.81
CA PHE A 349 -10.45 -15.37 12.48
C PHE A 349 -9.32 -15.38 11.46
N TYR A 350 -9.56 -16.00 10.31
CA TYR A 350 -8.53 -16.21 9.29
C TYR A 350 -9.08 -15.87 7.91
N PRO A 351 -8.23 -15.36 7.01
CA PRO A 351 -8.70 -14.90 5.72
C PRO A 351 -9.00 -16.09 4.82
N ASP A 352 -10.11 -16.00 4.09
CA ASP A 352 -10.45 -16.94 3.03
C ASP A 352 -9.86 -16.43 1.70
N VAL A 353 -8.56 -16.70 1.51
CA VAL A 353 -7.84 -16.25 0.31
C VAL A 353 -8.33 -16.95 -0.96
N ASP A 354 -8.88 -18.16 -0.84
CA ASP A 354 -9.44 -18.91 -1.96
C ASP A 354 -10.74 -18.25 -2.43
N PHE A 355 -11.60 -17.83 -1.50
CA PHE A 355 -12.75 -17.01 -1.84
C PHE A 355 -12.33 -15.69 -2.51
N THR A 356 -11.39 -14.95 -1.94
CA THR A 356 -10.91 -13.68 -2.54
C THR A 356 -10.39 -13.90 -3.96
N ASN A 357 -9.55 -14.91 -4.16
CA ASN A 357 -8.99 -15.24 -5.47
C ASN A 357 -10.03 -15.79 -6.44
N ALA A 358 -11.02 -16.57 -6.00
CA ALA A 358 -12.10 -17.05 -6.86
C ALA A 358 -13.06 -15.92 -7.23
N TYR A 359 -13.33 -15.00 -6.30
CA TYR A 359 -14.23 -13.88 -6.51
C TYR A 359 -13.62 -12.86 -7.47
N TYR A 360 -12.37 -12.42 -7.24
CA TYR A 360 -11.71 -11.42 -8.08
C TYR A 360 -10.91 -12.01 -9.24
N GLY A 361 -10.62 -13.30 -9.18
CA GLY A 361 -10.05 -14.13 -10.22
C GLY A 361 -8.51 -14.33 -10.16
N GLY A 362 -7.83 -13.74 -9.16
CA GLY A 362 -6.40 -13.96 -8.91
C GLY A 362 -5.52 -13.65 -10.14
N LYS A 363 -4.51 -14.47 -10.42
CA LYS A 363 -3.61 -14.25 -11.58
C LYS A 363 -4.14 -14.78 -12.91
N GLU A 364 -5.21 -15.58 -12.90
CA GLU A 364 -5.66 -16.38 -14.04
C GLU A 364 -6.88 -15.79 -14.78
N VAL A 365 -7.20 -14.51 -14.54
CA VAL A 365 -8.35 -13.83 -15.16
C VAL A 365 -8.05 -13.42 -16.59
N ASN A 366 -9.09 -13.45 -17.43
CA ASN A 366 -9.17 -12.63 -18.63
C ASN A 366 -9.33 -11.15 -18.25
N TRP A 367 -8.25 -10.55 -17.76
CA TRP A 367 -8.18 -9.11 -17.56
C TRP A 367 -8.52 -8.37 -18.86
N SER A 368 -9.11 -7.18 -18.74
CA SER A 368 -9.44 -6.35 -19.91
C SER A 368 -9.38 -4.88 -19.57
N ASN A 369 -8.77 -4.12 -20.47
CA ASN A 369 -8.49 -2.69 -20.37
C ASN A 369 -7.75 -2.32 -19.08
N ILE A 370 -6.68 -3.05 -18.78
CA ILE A 370 -5.82 -2.79 -17.62
C ILE A 370 -4.37 -2.67 -18.08
N ILE A 371 -3.67 -1.64 -17.59
CA ILE A 371 -2.21 -1.61 -17.62
C ILE A 371 -1.67 -1.88 -16.21
N PHE A 372 -0.92 -2.97 -16.08
CA PHE A 372 -0.17 -3.35 -14.90
C PHE A 372 1.27 -2.86 -15.03
N THR A 373 1.80 -2.25 -13.97
CA THR A 373 3.22 -1.90 -13.93
C THR A 373 3.90 -2.40 -12.67
N ASN A 374 5.10 -2.96 -12.76
CA ASN A 374 5.80 -3.52 -11.59
C ASN A 374 7.28 -3.10 -11.58
N GLY A 375 7.81 -2.82 -10.40
CA GLY A 375 9.27 -2.72 -10.25
C GLY A 375 9.86 -4.12 -10.24
N ILE A 376 10.90 -4.38 -11.04
CA ILE A 376 11.48 -5.73 -11.14
C ILE A 376 12.07 -6.26 -9.81
N ASN A 377 12.45 -5.35 -8.91
CA ASN A 377 13.12 -5.67 -7.66
C ASN A 377 12.21 -5.52 -6.44
N GLU A 378 10.99 -5.03 -6.62
CA GLU A 378 10.09 -4.79 -5.49
C GLU A 378 9.32 -6.07 -5.11
N PRO A 379 9.23 -6.43 -3.82
CA PRO A 379 8.71 -7.75 -3.47
C PRO A 379 7.23 -8.00 -3.77
N TRP A 380 6.40 -6.95 -3.85
CA TRP A 380 4.97 -7.11 -4.15
C TRP A 380 4.70 -7.54 -5.60
N SER A 381 5.66 -7.37 -6.50
CA SER A 381 5.60 -7.87 -7.88
C SER A 381 5.32 -9.38 -7.93
N LEU A 382 5.76 -10.13 -6.92
CA LEU A 382 5.51 -11.58 -6.79
C LEU A 382 4.03 -11.95 -6.69
N LEU A 383 3.17 -11.05 -6.24
CA LEU A 383 1.71 -11.25 -6.15
C LEU A 383 0.93 -10.46 -7.22
N SER A 384 1.64 -9.70 -8.06
CA SER A 384 1.07 -8.92 -9.16
C SER A 384 0.99 -9.72 -10.47
N ILE A 385 0.46 -9.07 -11.51
CA ILE A 385 0.47 -9.54 -12.89
C ILE A 385 1.80 -9.13 -13.53
N THR A 386 2.68 -10.10 -13.76
CA THR A 386 4.02 -9.92 -14.35
C THR A 386 4.26 -10.78 -15.59
N ASP A 387 3.35 -11.71 -15.94
CA ASP A 387 3.52 -12.54 -17.13
C ASP A 387 3.29 -11.72 -18.41
N MET A 388 4.38 -11.36 -19.08
CA MET A 388 4.36 -10.62 -20.34
C MET A 388 3.60 -11.33 -21.47
N LYS A 389 3.30 -12.64 -21.36
CA LYS A 389 2.45 -13.36 -22.33
C LYS A 389 1.00 -12.89 -22.31
N LEU A 390 0.56 -12.22 -21.24
CA LEU A 390 -0.76 -11.61 -21.13
C LEU A 390 -0.87 -10.31 -21.95
N ASN A 391 0.26 -9.78 -22.44
CA ASN A 391 0.25 -8.57 -23.27
C ASN A 391 -0.62 -8.75 -24.51
N SER A 392 -1.58 -7.84 -24.64
CA SER A 392 -2.54 -7.77 -25.73
C SER A 392 -2.94 -6.32 -25.96
N ASP A 393 -3.89 -6.10 -26.87
CA ASP A 393 -4.48 -4.77 -27.05
C ASP A 393 -5.25 -4.27 -25.81
N SER A 394 -5.72 -5.18 -24.95
CA SER A 394 -6.58 -4.86 -23.81
C SER A 394 -5.83 -4.95 -22.48
N VAL A 395 -4.77 -5.75 -22.40
CA VAL A 395 -3.97 -5.92 -21.18
C VAL A 395 -2.54 -5.58 -21.49
N VAL A 396 -1.95 -4.65 -20.75
CA VAL A 396 -0.56 -4.25 -20.90
C VAL A 396 0.18 -4.52 -19.59
N VAL A 397 1.32 -5.18 -19.65
CA VAL A 397 2.20 -5.47 -18.52
C VAL A 397 3.54 -4.81 -18.78
N VAL A 398 3.96 -3.92 -17.89
CA VAL A 398 5.20 -3.15 -18.02
C VAL A 398 6.03 -3.26 -16.75
N ASP A 399 7.21 -3.85 -16.89
CA ASP A 399 8.18 -3.81 -15.82
C ASP A 399 9.07 -2.57 -15.94
N TYR A 400 9.51 -2.05 -14.80
CA TYR A 400 10.47 -0.96 -14.73
C TYR A 400 11.62 -1.30 -13.78
N GLU A 401 12.79 -0.76 -14.11
CA GLU A 401 14.04 -0.95 -13.37
C GLU A 401 14.40 0.32 -12.59
N ASP A 402 15.35 0.16 -11.67
CA ASP A 402 15.95 1.24 -10.88
C ASP A 402 14.94 2.08 -10.09
N ALA A 403 13.80 1.50 -9.70
CA ALA A 403 12.89 2.13 -8.76
C ALA A 403 12.05 1.09 -8.03
N GLY A 404 11.55 1.48 -6.86
CA GLY A 404 10.74 0.64 -5.99
C GLY A 404 9.25 0.74 -6.29
N HIS A 405 8.48 0.45 -5.25
CA HIS A 405 7.03 0.38 -5.25
C HIS A 405 6.39 1.67 -5.81
N CYS A 406 5.46 1.53 -6.76
CA CYS A 406 4.66 2.63 -7.31
C CYS A 406 5.38 3.73 -8.10
N ALA A 407 6.67 3.58 -8.43
CA ALA A 407 7.48 4.67 -9.00
C ALA A 407 6.84 5.44 -10.18
N PRO A 408 6.21 4.80 -11.19
CA PRO A 408 5.56 5.52 -12.29
C PRO A 408 4.41 6.44 -11.85
N TYR A 409 3.79 6.16 -10.70
CA TYR A 409 2.58 6.82 -10.22
C TYR A 409 2.85 8.17 -9.52
N HIS A 410 4.10 8.45 -9.15
CA HIS A 410 4.45 9.64 -8.36
C HIS A 410 4.29 10.99 -9.12
N PHE A 411 4.61 12.14 -8.54
CA PHE A 411 4.87 13.35 -9.33
C PHE A 411 6.16 13.21 -10.13
N TYR A 412 6.19 13.77 -11.34
CA TYR A 412 7.40 13.86 -12.15
C TYR A 412 8.52 14.55 -11.37
N ASN A 413 9.72 13.99 -11.47
CA ASN A 413 10.95 14.66 -11.08
C ASN A 413 12.05 14.34 -12.11
N ASP A 414 13.06 15.20 -12.17
CA ASP A 414 14.17 15.12 -13.14
C ASP A 414 15.14 13.97 -12.88
N LYS A 415 15.04 13.31 -11.72
CA LYS A 415 15.84 12.14 -11.35
C LYS A 415 15.17 10.82 -11.66
N MET A 416 13.94 10.82 -12.19
CA MET A 416 13.23 9.59 -12.52
C MET A 416 14.06 8.72 -13.48
N PRO A 417 14.27 7.43 -13.16
CA PRO A 417 15.04 6.53 -14.00
C PRO A 417 14.42 6.35 -15.39
N PRO A 418 15.23 6.06 -16.43
CA PRO A 418 14.74 5.79 -17.77
C PRO A 418 13.66 4.69 -17.83
N GLY A 419 13.76 3.65 -16.99
CA GLY A 419 12.76 2.58 -16.89
C GLY A 419 11.39 3.11 -16.46
N VAL A 420 11.35 3.97 -15.43
CA VAL A 420 10.13 4.62 -14.94
C VAL A 420 9.54 5.57 -15.98
N LEU A 421 10.37 6.35 -16.68
CA LEU A 421 9.93 7.23 -17.76
C LEU A 421 9.32 6.44 -18.94
N ASN A 422 9.91 5.29 -19.27
CA ASN A 422 9.36 4.40 -20.29
C ASN A 422 8.01 3.80 -19.83
N ALA A 423 7.88 3.40 -18.57
CA ALA A 423 6.60 2.95 -18.01
C ALA A 423 5.52 4.03 -18.10
N ARG A 424 5.83 5.29 -17.74
CA ARG A 424 4.91 6.42 -17.93
C ARG A 424 4.48 6.60 -19.37
N LYS A 425 5.41 6.51 -20.32
CA LYS A 425 5.08 6.58 -21.74
C LYS A 425 4.08 5.48 -22.13
N LYS A 426 4.24 4.26 -21.63
CA LYS A 426 3.29 3.16 -21.86
C LYS A 426 1.92 3.39 -21.22
N ILE A 427 1.90 3.94 -20.01
CA ILE A 427 0.65 4.33 -19.34
C ILE A 427 -0.08 5.40 -20.17
N ASP A 428 0.62 6.44 -20.61
CA ASP A 428 0.07 7.51 -21.43
C ASP A 428 -0.45 7.03 -22.80
N GLU A 429 0.31 6.16 -23.49
CA GLU A 429 -0.14 5.49 -24.72
C GLU A 429 -1.44 4.70 -24.48
N PHE A 430 -1.52 3.98 -23.36
CA PHE A 430 -2.69 3.18 -22.98
C PHE A 430 -3.91 4.04 -22.63
N ILE A 431 -3.73 5.09 -21.83
CA ILE A 431 -4.80 6.06 -21.50
C ILE A 431 -5.34 6.70 -22.77
N THR A 432 -4.46 7.10 -23.68
CA THR A 432 -4.86 7.69 -24.97
C THR A 432 -5.73 6.72 -25.77
N LYS A 433 -5.33 5.44 -25.83
CA LYS A 433 -6.11 4.40 -26.50
C LYS A 433 -7.48 4.20 -25.87
N VAL A 434 -7.57 4.16 -24.55
CA VAL A 434 -8.84 3.93 -23.83
C VAL A 434 -9.78 5.13 -23.92
N THR A 435 -9.24 6.35 -23.89
CA THR A 435 -10.06 7.57 -23.83
C THR A 435 -10.39 8.17 -25.20
N SER A 436 -9.71 7.75 -26.27
CA SER A 436 -10.00 8.21 -27.65
C SER A 436 -10.97 7.32 -28.43
N ASN A 437 -11.17 6.06 -27.99
CA ASN A 437 -12.16 5.12 -28.52
C ASN A 437 -13.42 5.17 -27.66
#